data_AF-A0A1Y0N8D1-F1
#
_entry.id   AF-A0A1Y0N8D1-F1
#
_cell.length_a   1.000
_cell.length_b   1.000
_cell.length_c   1.000
_cell.angle_alpha   90.00
_cell.angle_beta   90.00
_cell.angle_gamma   90.00
#
_symmetry.space_group_name_H-M   'P 1'
#
loop_
_entity.id
_entity.type
_entity.pdbx_description
1 polymer ?
#
loop_
_entity_poly.entity_id
_entity_poly.type
_entity_poly.pdbx_seq_one_letter_code
_entity_poly.pdbx_strand_id
1 'polypeptide(L)'
;MGHGFRNWVRWICCVSLMSGAFIGSQAMTLEREGSTLFATGPVEDDFGKFKNALEVSGLEQIVFVNSPGGDLWTGMRVGRIIADSGVKTVTAGYCVSACSIMFMGGRERTFSDAFRANVTYVGIHGPSSKTTRAVTSEHAPQIYAFFKMTMGERFNAALMNKAFFEMDDAGSLLRVFDMARTPKRVTYHCRSQQTPRNECTEFPEADALSIGLITGTALTKVTLPASMQSSPKILGATLDTPIADRTAFLTAIAAKSCVSDGCKTLVQNYANLKEHSAIVTAVDAPGVGTTADKDSPNQAALAALFACNHIKDRPVRLCTVVGVNGFDIQPTVAAARASHESALAMLAVPAEKFYGNEQFGGGFSSATGLRTERYSDATPSKAEGIQVIGTQDLVNAMKSTQAPVLIDVSGLDDVIPGSSALLFAGVAYADTAKDAALEQRIVSLLKLLAPDPQRPIVFIGSNRDDWRGLNAAFRARKAGYAQVAWYRGGIAAWKSAALPQARLIVNAVAN
;
A
#
# COMPACT_ATOMS: atom_id res chain seq x y z
N MET A 1 41.86 36.89 50.21
CA MET A 1 42.63 35.89 49.44
C MET A 1 41.68 34.75 49.12
N GLY A 2 41.27 34.41 47.91
CA GLY A 2 41.42 34.95 46.57
C GLY A 2 40.37 34.22 45.71
N HIS A 3 39.79 34.95 44.75
CA HIS A 3 39.06 34.54 43.52
C HIS A 3 38.23 33.25 43.51
N GLY A 4 36.96 33.22 43.10
CA GLY A 4 36.16 34.18 42.34
C GLY A 4 35.22 33.42 41.39
N PHE A 5 34.18 34.14 40.92
CA PHE A 5 33.33 33.82 39.75
C PHE A 5 32.28 32.71 39.93
N ARG A 6 31.04 32.82 39.45
CA ARG A 6 30.25 33.90 38.84
C ARG A 6 28.81 33.38 38.68
N ASN A 7 27.84 34.24 38.98
CA ASN A 7 26.59 34.50 38.27
C ASN A 7 25.59 33.39 37.82
N TRP A 8 24.41 33.46 38.46
CA TRP A 8 23.07 33.71 37.88
C TRP A 8 22.60 32.92 36.66
N VAL A 9 21.53 32.13 36.81
CA VAL A 9 20.43 32.07 35.82
C VAL A 9 19.07 31.96 36.53
N ARG A 10 18.16 32.84 36.08
CA ARG A 10 16.74 32.98 36.48
C ARG A 10 15.92 31.73 36.09
N TRP A 11 15.00 31.37 36.99
CA TRP A 11 13.89 30.46 36.71
C TRP A 11 12.88 31.12 35.78
N ILE A 12 12.63 30.52 34.61
CA ILE A 12 11.47 30.79 33.77
C ILE A 12 10.66 29.49 33.72
N CYS A 13 9.49 29.50 34.36
CA CYS A 13 8.46 28.50 34.17
C CYS A 13 7.85 28.67 32.77
N CYS A 14 8.18 27.78 31.84
CA CYS A 14 7.35 27.54 30.66
C CYS A 14 6.53 26.27 30.91
N VAL A 15 5.26 26.47 31.26
CA VAL A 15 4.23 25.44 31.14
C VAL A 15 3.93 25.30 29.65
N SER A 16 4.63 24.40 28.97
CA SER A 16 4.31 24.01 27.61
C SER A 16 3.18 22.98 27.65
N LEU A 17 1.95 23.45 27.39
CA LEU A 17 0.81 22.62 27.03
C LEU A 17 1.19 21.75 25.83
N MET A 18 1.50 20.47 26.09
CA MET A 18 1.62 19.47 25.03
C MET A 18 0.21 19.13 24.54
N SER A 19 -0.21 19.83 23.50
CA SER A 19 -1.34 19.41 22.66
C SER A 19 -0.95 18.10 21.99
N GLY A 20 -1.43 16.98 22.55
CA GLY A 20 -1.32 15.66 21.91
C GLY A 20 -2.07 15.70 20.58
N ALA A 21 -1.32 15.63 19.48
CA ALA A 21 -1.89 15.42 18.16
C ALA A 21 -2.37 13.97 18.07
N PHE A 22 -3.65 13.77 18.37
CA PHE A 22 -4.39 12.57 17.97
C PHE A 22 -4.29 12.46 16.45
N ILE A 23 -3.63 11.41 15.93
CA ILE A 23 -3.69 11.08 14.51
C ILE A 23 -5.03 10.40 14.26
N GLY A 24 -6.09 11.22 14.18
CA GLY A 24 -7.34 10.83 13.53
C GLY A 24 -7.14 10.72 12.02
N SER A 25 -7.94 9.88 11.37
CA SER A 25 -8.09 9.88 9.91
C SER A 25 -8.34 11.32 9.43
N GLN A 26 -7.38 11.88 8.69
CA GLN A 26 -7.45 13.28 8.27
C GLN A 26 -8.47 13.42 7.14
N ALA A 27 -9.37 14.40 7.26
CA ALA A 27 -10.27 14.83 6.20
C ALA A 27 -9.49 15.30 4.96
N MET A 28 -10.12 15.35 3.78
CA MET A 28 -9.45 15.66 2.50
C MET A 28 -8.54 16.88 2.58
N THR A 29 -7.40 16.78 1.90
CA THR A 29 -6.51 17.92 1.64
C THR A 29 -7.05 18.68 0.45
N LEU A 30 -7.36 19.97 0.65
CA LEU A 30 -7.80 20.88 -0.40
C LEU A 30 -6.71 21.90 -0.70
N GLU A 31 -6.41 22.11 -1.98
CA GLU A 31 -5.45 23.11 -2.44
C GLU A 31 -6.02 23.86 -3.64
N ARG A 32 -6.04 25.19 -3.58
CA ARG A 32 -6.57 26.02 -4.67
C ARG A 32 -5.42 26.66 -5.44
N GLU A 33 -5.38 26.43 -6.74
CA GLU A 33 -4.49 27.13 -7.67
C GLU A 33 -5.35 27.84 -8.74
N GLY A 34 -5.41 29.17 -8.65
CA GLY A 34 -6.23 29.99 -9.55
C GLY A 34 -7.72 29.62 -9.48
N SER A 35 -8.28 29.23 -10.63
CA SER A 35 -9.68 28.80 -10.78
C SER A 35 -9.92 27.30 -10.53
N THR A 36 -8.90 26.58 -10.06
CA THR A 36 -8.97 25.13 -9.81
C THR A 36 -8.82 24.82 -8.33
N LEU A 37 -9.71 23.98 -7.79
CA LEU A 37 -9.59 23.38 -6.47
C LEU A 37 -9.17 21.92 -6.62
N PHE A 38 -8.00 21.56 -6.13
CA PHE A 38 -7.54 20.18 -6.04
C PHE A 38 -7.95 19.57 -4.70
N ALA A 39 -8.41 18.32 -4.73
CA ALA A 39 -8.86 17.59 -3.56
C ALA A 39 -8.31 16.16 -3.57
N THR A 40 -7.60 15.76 -2.51
CA THR A 40 -7.04 14.40 -2.36
C THR A 40 -7.25 13.83 -0.96
N GLY A 41 -7.13 12.51 -0.82
CA GLY A 41 -7.29 11.79 0.44
C GLY A 41 -8.70 11.25 0.69
N PRO A 42 -8.93 10.63 1.86
CA PRO A 42 -10.22 10.06 2.24
C PRO A 42 -11.26 11.15 2.51
N VAL A 43 -12.52 10.84 2.22
CA VAL A 43 -13.68 11.70 2.51
C VAL A 43 -14.09 11.49 3.97
N GLU A 44 -14.04 12.54 4.79
CA GLU A 44 -14.38 12.51 6.21
C GLU A 44 -15.33 13.67 6.55
N ASP A 45 -15.01 14.56 7.48
CA ASP A 45 -15.80 15.78 7.75
C ASP A 45 -15.35 16.94 6.84
N ASP A 46 -15.63 16.82 5.55
CA ASP A 46 -15.14 17.76 4.51
C ASP A 46 -16.16 18.82 4.08
N PHE A 47 -17.41 18.71 4.53
CA PHE A 47 -18.50 19.59 4.06
C PHE A 47 -18.18 21.07 4.25
N GLY A 48 -17.68 21.46 5.42
CA GLY A 48 -17.33 22.85 5.71
C GLY A 48 -16.19 23.36 4.80
N LYS A 49 -15.18 22.53 4.53
CA LYS A 49 -14.05 22.91 3.67
C LYS A 49 -14.49 23.16 2.22
N PHE A 50 -15.29 22.25 1.66
CA PHE A 50 -15.81 22.42 0.30
C PHE A 50 -16.78 23.59 0.19
N LYS A 51 -17.67 23.77 1.16
CA LYS A 51 -18.57 24.92 1.20
C LYS A 51 -17.79 26.23 1.15
N ASN A 52 -16.80 26.39 2.02
CA ASN A 52 -15.96 27.59 2.05
C ASN A 52 -15.18 27.79 0.74
N ALA A 53 -14.66 26.71 0.15
CA ALA A 53 -13.91 26.79 -1.10
C ALA A 53 -14.78 27.20 -2.31
N LEU A 54 -16.04 26.74 -2.34
CA LEU A 54 -17.04 27.08 -3.36
C LEU A 54 -17.57 28.52 -3.23
N GLU A 55 -17.61 29.08 -2.01
CA GLU A 55 -18.02 30.46 -1.77
C GLU A 55 -16.99 31.49 -2.30
N VAL A 56 -15.73 31.10 -2.46
CA VAL A 56 -14.69 31.97 -3.02
C VAL A 56 -14.86 32.09 -4.54
N SER A 57 -15.18 33.29 -5.01
CA SER A 57 -15.43 33.62 -6.42
C SER A 57 -14.32 33.16 -7.37
N GLY A 58 -14.68 32.87 -8.62
CA GLY A 58 -13.74 32.52 -9.68
C GLY A 58 -13.26 31.06 -9.66
N LEU A 59 -13.92 30.20 -8.90
CA LEU A 59 -13.71 28.76 -9.00
C LEU A 59 -14.48 28.21 -10.21
N GLU A 60 -13.79 27.55 -11.12
CA GLU A 60 -14.37 27.00 -12.35
C GLU A 60 -14.43 25.47 -12.31
N GLN A 61 -13.48 24.82 -11.62
CA GLN A 61 -13.40 23.37 -11.58
C GLN A 61 -12.82 22.83 -10.27
N ILE A 62 -13.21 21.60 -9.95
CA ILE A 62 -12.65 20.79 -8.87
C ILE A 62 -11.99 19.56 -9.48
N VAL A 63 -10.72 19.32 -9.13
CA VAL A 63 -9.95 18.15 -9.55
C VAL A 63 -9.82 17.20 -8.37
N PHE A 64 -10.47 16.05 -8.44
CA PHE A 64 -10.30 14.97 -7.49
C PHE A 64 -9.09 14.13 -7.85
N VAL A 65 -8.12 14.06 -6.94
CA VAL A 65 -6.83 13.41 -7.14
C VAL A 65 -6.73 12.17 -6.23
N ASN A 66 -6.76 10.97 -6.82
CA ASN A 66 -6.54 9.69 -6.12
C ASN A 66 -7.28 9.57 -4.77
N SER A 67 -8.60 9.77 -4.76
CA SER A 67 -9.39 9.68 -3.54
C SER A 67 -10.07 8.31 -3.40
N PRO A 68 -9.86 7.60 -2.27
CA PRO A 68 -10.48 6.30 -2.00
C PRO A 68 -11.95 6.39 -1.57
N GLY A 69 -12.49 7.60 -1.40
CA GLY A 69 -13.80 7.85 -0.80
C GLY A 69 -13.75 7.80 0.73
N GLY A 70 -14.89 7.46 1.36
CA GLY A 70 -15.04 7.52 2.81
C GLY A 70 -16.48 7.73 3.23
N ASP A 71 -16.75 8.74 4.05
CA ASP A 71 -18.06 9.00 4.63
C ASP A 71 -19.13 9.29 3.55
N LEU A 72 -20.19 8.47 3.58
CA LEU A 72 -21.31 8.57 2.64
C LEU A 72 -22.03 9.91 2.73
N TRP A 73 -22.30 10.38 3.94
CA TRP A 73 -23.14 11.55 4.15
C TRP A 73 -22.41 12.82 3.75
N THR A 74 -21.13 12.94 4.07
CA THR A 74 -20.26 13.99 3.55
C THR A 74 -20.20 13.93 2.03
N GLY A 75 -19.97 12.76 1.43
CA GLY A 75 -19.94 12.60 -0.03
C GLY A 75 -21.23 13.10 -0.70
N MET A 76 -22.39 12.75 -0.14
CA MET A 76 -23.69 13.22 -0.62
C MET A 76 -23.90 14.73 -0.44
N ARG A 77 -23.51 15.30 0.71
CA ARG A 77 -23.67 16.74 0.98
C ARG A 77 -22.74 17.57 0.11
N VAL A 78 -21.48 17.14 -0.05
CA VAL A 78 -20.49 17.79 -0.91
C VAL A 78 -20.89 17.67 -2.38
N GLY A 79 -21.33 16.49 -2.83
CA GLY A 79 -21.82 16.31 -4.20
C GLY A 79 -22.99 17.22 -4.56
N ARG A 80 -23.92 17.45 -3.61
CA ARG A 80 -25.04 18.40 -3.80
C ARG A 80 -24.60 19.84 -3.93
N ILE A 81 -23.73 20.33 -3.03
CA ILE A 81 -23.26 21.73 -3.13
C ILE A 81 -22.39 21.98 -4.38
N ILE A 82 -21.69 20.95 -4.88
CA ILE A 82 -20.99 21.02 -6.17
C ILE A 82 -21.99 21.13 -7.32
N ALA A 83 -23.09 20.36 -7.27
CA ALA A 83 -24.16 20.46 -8.26
C ALA A 83 -24.82 21.84 -8.26
N ASP A 84 -25.08 22.39 -7.08
CA ASP A 84 -25.67 23.73 -6.92
C ASP A 84 -24.72 24.84 -7.39
N SER A 85 -23.40 24.65 -7.28
CA SER A 85 -22.40 25.65 -7.69
C SER A 85 -22.11 25.67 -9.19
N GLY A 86 -22.50 24.62 -9.93
CA GLY A 86 -22.34 24.57 -11.39
C GLY A 86 -20.90 24.48 -11.90
N VAL A 87 -19.94 24.14 -11.03
CA VAL A 87 -18.53 23.97 -11.38
C VAL A 87 -18.30 22.67 -12.15
N LYS A 88 -17.17 22.59 -12.86
CA LYS A 88 -16.73 21.34 -13.49
C LYS A 88 -16.09 20.43 -12.45
N THR A 89 -16.16 19.12 -12.66
CA THR A 89 -15.41 18.15 -11.87
C THR A 89 -14.55 17.29 -12.77
N VAL A 90 -13.32 17.07 -12.34
CA VAL A 90 -12.31 16.32 -13.08
C VAL A 90 -11.78 15.21 -12.18
N THR A 91 -11.66 14.00 -12.73
CA THR A 91 -10.96 12.91 -12.04
C THR A 91 -9.54 12.80 -12.57
N ALA A 92 -8.56 12.97 -11.70
CA ALA A 92 -7.14 12.70 -11.96
C ALA A 92 -6.71 11.46 -11.16
N GLY A 93 -6.47 10.34 -11.86
CA GLY A 93 -6.22 9.06 -11.22
C GLY A 93 -7.55 8.42 -10.81
N TYR A 94 -7.69 7.97 -9.58
CA TYR A 94 -8.95 7.34 -9.13
C TYR A 94 -9.82 8.23 -8.25
N CYS A 95 -11.13 8.05 -8.37
CA CYS A 95 -12.14 8.66 -7.51
C CYS A 95 -13.19 7.61 -7.16
N VAL A 96 -13.11 7.06 -5.95
CA VAL A 96 -13.85 5.86 -5.55
C VAL A 96 -14.87 6.18 -4.47
N SER A 97 -15.98 5.43 -4.44
CA SER A 97 -16.97 5.48 -3.36
C SER A 97 -17.55 6.88 -3.15
N ALA A 98 -17.51 7.44 -1.93
CA ALA A 98 -17.96 8.80 -1.64
C ALA A 98 -17.33 9.88 -2.56
N CYS A 99 -16.09 9.69 -3.04
CA CYS A 99 -15.51 10.61 -4.03
C CYS A 99 -16.31 10.59 -5.33
N SER A 100 -16.71 9.41 -5.82
CA SER A 100 -17.49 9.30 -7.05
C SER A 100 -18.83 10.06 -6.94
N ILE A 101 -19.44 10.05 -5.75
CA ILE A 101 -20.64 10.86 -5.46
C ILE A 101 -20.32 12.36 -5.62
N MET A 102 -19.21 12.82 -5.04
CA MET A 102 -18.79 14.23 -5.15
C MET A 102 -18.49 14.63 -6.60
N PHE A 103 -17.80 13.77 -7.34
CA PHE A 103 -17.54 13.93 -8.77
C PHE A 103 -18.82 14.00 -9.60
N MET A 104 -19.85 13.23 -9.28
CA MET A 104 -21.12 13.30 -10.03
C MET A 104 -21.83 14.65 -9.91
N GLY A 105 -21.51 15.46 -8.89
CA GLY A 105 -22.03 16.81 -8.74
C GLY A 105 -21.59 17.80 -9.81
N GLY A 106 -20.51 17.55 -10.56
CA GLY A 106 -20.05 18.50 -11.56
C GLY A 106 -21.04 18.69 -12.71
N ARG A 107 -21.20 19.95 -13.15
CA ARG A 107 -22.00 20.29 -14.34
C ARG A 107 -21.41 19.69 -15.61
N GLU A 108 -20.09 19.73 -15.71
CA GLU A 108 -19.29 19.03 -16.71
C GLU A 108 -18.34 18.10 -15.99
N ARG A 109 -18.22 16.86 -16.49
CA ARG A 109 -17.46 15.79 -15.85
C ARG A 109 -16.50 15.18 -16.85
N THR A 110 -15.20 15.17 -16.54
CA THR A 110 -14.16 14.65 -17.43
C THR A 110 -13.08 13.89 -16.66
N PHE A 111 -12.28 13.11 -17.39
CA PHE A 111 -11.01 12.59 -16.89
C PHE A 111 -9.86 13.55 -17.20
N SER A 112 -8.81 13.48 -16.41
CA SER A 112 -7.53 14.14 -16.68
C SER A 112 -6.48 13.16 -17.17
N ASP A 113 -5.47 13.68 -17.86
CA ASP A 113 -4.29 12.94 -18.27
C ASP A 113 -3.11 12.99 -17.31
N ALA A 114 -3.25 13.66 -16.16
CA ALA A 114 -2.19 13.75 -15.15
C ALA A 114 -1.70 12.40 -14.63
N PHE A 115 -2.53 11.35 -14.71
CA PHE A 115 -2.14 9.98 -14.44
C PHE A 115 -2.39 9.09 -15.65
N ARG A 116 -1.69 7.96 -15.71
CA ARG A 116 -1.83 6.99 -16.80
C ARG A 116 -3.27 6.47 -16.91
N ALA A 117 -3.71 6.17 -18.12
CA ALA A 117 -5.07 5.69 -18.40
C ALA A 117 -5.46 4.48 -17.54
N ASN A 118 -4.50 3.58 -17.33
CA ASN A 118 -4.69 2.31 -16.64
C ASN A 118 -4.91 2.42 -15.12
N VAL A 119 -4.69 3.59 -14.53
CA VAL A 119 -4.99 3.92 -13.12
C VAL A 119 -6.01 5.06 -13.00
N THR A 120 -6.57 5.51 -14.13
CA THR A 120 -7.55 6.59 -14.18
C THR A 120 -8.95 6.01 -14.29
N TYR A 121 -9.73 6.06 -13.22
CA TYR A 121 -11.07 5.47 -13.17
C TYR A 121 -11.96 6.08 -12.09
N VAL A 122 -13.28 5.97 -12.26
CA VAL A 122 -14.24 6.19 -11.18
C VAL A 122 -14.72 4.84 -10.66
N GLY A 123 -14.70 4.68 -9.34
CA GLY A 123 -15.18 3.48 -8.67
C GLY A 123 -16.51 3.73 -7.98
N ILE A 124 -17.54 2.97 -8.36
CA ILE A 124 -18.90 3.12 -7.86
C ILE A 124 -19.28 1.87 -7.08
N HIS A 125 -19.81 2.04 -5.87
CA HIS A 125 -20.40 0.94 -5.11
C HIS A 125 -21.46 1.45 -4.13
N GLY A 126 -22.26 0.54 -3.57
CA GLY A 126 -23.25 0.82 -2.53
C GLY A 126 -22.64 1.06 -1.15
N PRO A 127 -23.43 1.56 -0.20
CA PRO A 127 -22.90 1.96 1.10
C PRO A 127 -22.61 0.78 2.02
N SER A 128 -21.66 1.00 2.94
CA SER A 128 -21.32 0.07 4.00
C SER A 128 -21.03 0.83 5.29
N SER A 129 -21.16 0.14 6.42
CA SER A 129 -20.80 0.67 7.73
C SER A 129 -19.31 0.98 7.78
N LYS A 130 -18.96 2.22 8.14
CA LYS A 130 -17.57 2.64 8.33
C LYS A 130 -16.85 1.81 9.40
N THR A 131 -17.57 1.41 10.45
CA THR A 131 -16.99 0.71 11.60
C THR A 131 -16.95 -0.80 11.40
N THR A 132 -18.05 -1.40 10.96
CA THR A 132 -18.18 -2.86 10.87
C THR A 132 -17.88 -3.40 9.47
N ARG A 133 -17.78 -2.52 8.45
CA ARG A 133 -17.66 -2.88 7.03
C ARG A 133 -18.84 -3.71 6.49
N ALA A 134 -19.91 -3.86 7.26
CA ALA A 134 -21.12 -4.54 6.80
C ALA A 134 -21.79 -3.72 5.69
N VAL A 135 -22.27 -4.38 4.64
CA VAL A 135 -23.06 -3.74 3.58
C VAL A 135 -24.37 -3.23 4.18
N THR A 136 -24.73 -1.98 3.86
CA THR A 136 -25.94 -1.31 4.40
C THR A 136 -26.83 -0.87 3.24
N SER A 137 -27.42 -1.84 2.53
CA SER A 137 -28.17 -1.60 1.29
C SER A 137 -29.38 -0.68 1.46
N GLU A 138 -29.89 -0.52 2.68
CA GLU A 138 -30.94 0.43 3.05
C GLU A 138 -30.59 1.89 2.73
N HIS A 139 -29.30 2.23 2.66
CA HIS A 139 -28.82 3.57 2.33
C HIS A 139 -28.49 3.75 0.84
N ALA A 140 -28.52 2.69 0.03
CA ALA A 140 -28.24 2.77 -1.40
C ALA A 140 -29.23 3.66 -2.20
N PRO A 141 -30.53 3.75 -1.88
CA PRO A 141 -31.50 4.52 -2.68
C PRO A 141 -31.13 6.00 -2.86
N GLN A 142 -30.51 6.65 -1.87
CA GLN A 142 -30.12 8.06 -1.99
C GLN A 142 -28.98 8.29 -2.98
N ILE A 143 -28.02 7.35 -3.04
CA ILE A 143 -26.91 7.38 -4.00
C ILE A 143 -27.46 7.11 -5.39
N TYR A 144 -28.30 6.08 -5.50
CA TYR A 144 -28.97 5.71 -6.75
C TYR A 144 -29.74 6.90 -7.34
N ALA A 145 -30.53 7.59 -6.52
CA ALA A 145 -31.30 8.76 -6.94
C ALA A 145 -30.40 9.90 -7.42
N PHE A 146 -29.29 10.15 -6.72
CA PHE A 146 -28.34 11.19 -7.11
C PHE A 146 -27.62 10.87 -8.43
N PHE A 147 -27.18 9.61 -8.63
CA PHE A 147 -26.61 9.16 -9.89
C PHE A 147 -27.63 9.21 -11.03
N LYS A 148 -28.87 8.79 -10.79
CA LYS A 148 -29.96 8.88 -11.78
C LYS A 148 -30.22 10.32 -12.22
N MET A 149 -30.29 11.24 -11.25
CA MET A 149 -30.47 12.67 -11.54
C MET A 149 -29.32 13.23 -12.38
N THR A 150 -28.09 12.90 -12.02
CA THR A 150 -26.88 13.49 -12.64
C THR A 150 -26.47 12.84 -13.96
N MET A 151 -26.84 11.57 -14.21
CA MET A 151 -26.61 10.85 -15.47
C MET A 151 -27.73 11.07 -16.51
N GLY A 152 -28.93 11.45 -16.06
CA GLY A 152 -30.07 11.73 -16.94
C GLY A 152 -30.45 10.52 -17.79
N GLU A 153 -30.70 10.75 -19.08
CA GLU A 153 -31.13 9.71 -20.04
C GLU A 153 -30.09 8.59 -20.24
N ARG A 154 -28.82 8.85 -19.91
CA ARG A 154 -27.74 7.86 -20.02
C ARG A 154 -27.65 6.94 -18.81
N PHE A 155 -28.49 7.14 -17.79
CA PHE A 155 -28.50 6.32 -16.60
C PHE A 155 -28.83 4.86 -16.92
N ASN A 156 -27.86 3.97 -16.72
CA ASN A 156 -28.04 2.53 -16.90
C ASN A 156 -28.50 1.90 -15.59
N ALA A 157 -29.81 1.73 -15.42
CA ALA A 157 -30.40 1.17 -14.20
C ALA A 157 -29.89 -0.25 -13.87
N ALA A 158 -29.71 -1.10 -14.89
CA ALA A 158 -29.22 -2.47 -14.67
C ALA A 158 -27.80 -2.46 -14.10
N LEU A 159 -26.89 -1.68 -14.70
CA LEU A 159 -25.51 -1.57 -14.24
C LEU A 159 -25.41 -0.93 -12.86
N MET A 160 -26.16 0.16 -12.63
CA MET A 160 -26.17 0.86 -11.35
C MET A 160 -26.77 0.00 -10.23
N ASN A 161 -27.76 -0.84 -10.53
CA ASN A 161 -28.26 -1.82 -9.56
C ASN A 161 -27.17 -2.80 -9.12
N LYS A 162 -26.29 -3.24 -10.05
CA LYS A 162 -25.14 -4.09 -9.70
C LYS A 162 -24.21 -3.39 -8.74
N ALA A 163 -23.76 -2.19 -9.11
CA ALA A 163 -22.83 -1.41 -8.29
C ALA A 163 -23.38 -1.13 -6.88
N PHE A 164 -24.66 -0.77 -6.77
CA PHE A 164 -25.23 -0.31 -5.50
C PHE A 164 -25.82 -1.41 -4.61
N PHE A 165 -26.17 -2.56 -5.16
CA PHE A 165 -26.89 -3.61 -4.42
C PHE A 165 -26.28 -5.01 -4.50
N GLU A 166 -25.48 -5.33 -5.54
CA GLU A 166 -24.87 -6.67 -5.68
C GLU A 166 -23.49 -6.75 -5.01
N MET A 167 -23.44 -6.47 -3.71
CA MET A 167 -22.20 -6.43 -2.93
C MET A 167 -22.13 -7.59 -1.94
N ASP A 168 -21.06 -8.37 -1.99
CA ASP A 168 -20.76 -9.41 -1.00
C ASP A 168 -19.97 -8.83 0.20
N ASP A 169 -19.20 -7.75 -0.02
CA ASP A 169 -18.57 -6.96 1.04
C ASP A 169 -18.38 -5.49 0.67
N ALA A 170 -17.90 -4.68 1.63
CA ALA A 170 -17.61 -3.25 1.46
C ALA A 170 -16.54 -2.93 0.39
N GLY A 171 -15.82 -3.93 -0.09
CA GLY A 171 -14.80 -3.81 -1.14
C GLY A 171 -15.33 -4.10 -2.55
N SER A 172 -16.62 -4.43 -2.70
CA SER A 172 -17.29 -4.50 -4.00
C SER A 172 -17.11 -3.20 -4.77
N LEU A 173 -16.88 -3.28 -6.09
CA LEU A 173 -16.64 -2.09 -6.89
C LEU A 173 -16.97 -2.30 -8.37
N LEU A 174 -17.76 -1.38 -8.92
CA LEU A 174 -17.86 -1.13 -10.35
C LEU A 174 -16.79 -0.12 -10.74
N ARG A 175 -15.84 -0.52 -11.59
CA ARG A 175 -14.79 0.37 -12.10
C ARG A 175 -15.08 0.79 -13.52
N VAL A 176 -15.11 2.09 -13.74
CA VAL A 176 -15.36 2.71 -15.04
C VAL A 176 -14.17 3.58 -15.40
N PHE A 177 -13.51 3.26 -16.52
CA PHE A 177 -12.19 3.78 -16.85
C PHE A 177 -12.24 4.96 -17.82
N ASP A 178 -11.11 5.66 -17.89
CA ASP A 178 -10.80 6.52 -19.03
C ASP A 178 -10.90 5.73 -20.35
N MET A 179 -11.80 6.18 -21.23
CA MET A 179 -12.06 5.57 -22.53
C MET A 179 -11.27 6.18 -23.70
N ALA A 180 -10.66 7.35 -23.50
CA ALA A 180 -10.02 8.14 -24.54
C ALA A 180 -8.57 7.70 -24.81
N ARG A 181 -7.87 7.15 -23.80
CA ARG A 181 -6.45 6.80 -23.87
C ARG A 181 -6.20 5.30 -23.88
N THR A 182 -4.99 4.93 -24.32
CA THR A 182 -4.49 3.55 -24.26
C THR A 182 -3.63 3.31 -23.01
N PRO A 183 -3.63 2.08 -22.45
CA PRO A 183 -4.47 0.95 -22.84
C PRO A 183 -5.94 1.20 -22.46
N LYS A 184 -6.86 0.84 -23.36
CA LYS A 184 -8.29 0.85 -23.06
C LYS A 184 -8.61 -0.26 -22.07
N ARG A 185 -9.46 0.03 -21.09
CA ARG A 185 -9.92 -0.94 -20.10
C ARG A 185 -11.43 -1.11 -20.19
N VAL A 186 -11.88 -2.36 -20.05
CA VAL A 186 -13.31 -2.68 -19.99
C VAL A 186 -13.86 -2.28 -18.62
N THR A 187 -15.07 -1.73 -18.59
CA THR A 187 -15.79 -1.52 -17.33
C THR A 187 -16.12 -2.87 -16.72
N TYR A 188 -15.88 -3.03 -15.42
CA TYR A 188 -16.17 -4.30 -14.74
C TYR A 188 -16.63 -4.11 -13.30
N HIS A 189 -17.40 -5.08 -12.82
CA HIS A 189 -17.90 -5.15 -11.46
C HIS A 189 -17.39 -6.40 -10.74
N CYS A 190 -16.74 -6.18 -9.60
CA CYS A 190 -16.38 -7.24 -8.67
C CYS A 190 -17.31 -7.16 -7.45
N ARG A 191 -17.90 -8.30 -7.05
CA ARG A 191 -18.82 -8.36 -5.91
C ARG A 191 -18.13 -8.22 -4.56
N SER A 192 -16.81 -8.40 -4.51
CA SER A 192 -15.98 -8.25 -3.32
C SER A 192 -14.58 -7.77 -3.73
N GLN A 193 -13.83 -7.17 -2.80
CA GLN A 193 -12.38 -6.92 -2.99
C GLN A 193 -11.56 -8.22 -3.15
N GLN A 194 -12.12 -9.36 -2.77
CA GLN A 194 -11.49 -10.67 -2.84
C GLN A 194 -11.81 -11.41 -4.14
N THR A 195 -12.80 -10.94 -4.92
CA THR A 195 -13.16 -11.54 -6.20
C THR A 195 -11.97 -11.44 -7.15
N PRO A 196 -11.40 -12.57 -7.62
CA PRO A 196 -10.34 -12.55 -8.61
C PRO A 196 -10.79 -11.79 -9.87
N ARG A 197 -9.89 -11.01 -10.48
CA ARG A 197 -10.25 -10.16 -11.63
C ARG A 197 -10.92 -10.92 -12.77
N ASN A 198 -10.49 -12.15 -13.06
CA ASN A 198 -11.06 -13.02 -14.09
C ASN A 198 -12.49 -13.53 -13.77
N GLU A 199 -12.96 -13.35 -12.54
CA GLU A 199 -14.32 -13.69 -12.10
C GLU A 199 -15.22 -12.46 -12.01
N CYS A 200 -14.68 -11.25 -12.20
CA CYS A 200 -15.47 -10.04 -12.23
C CYS A 200 -16.31 -9.95 -13.52
N THR A 201 -17.52 -9.43 -13.42
CA THR A 201 -18.42 -9.27 -14.56
C THR A 201 -17.99 -8.09 -15.40
N GLU A 202 -17.78 -8.29 -16.70
CA GLU A 202 -17.36 -7.23 -17.64
C GLU A 202 -18.55 -6.64 -18.41
N PHE A 203 -18.44 -5.36 -18.75
CA PHE A 203 -19.43 -4.59 -19.49
C PHE A 203 -18.76 -3.82 -20.65
N PRO A 204 -18.46 -4.50 -21.78
CA PRO A 204 -17.77 -3.89 -22.92
C PRO A 204 -18.45 -2.65 -23.50
N GLU A 205 -19.79 -2.61 -23.45
CA GLU A 205 -20.61 -1.53 -24.00
C GLU A 205 -20.82 -0.35 -23.03
N ALA A 206 -20.36 -0.48 -21.78
CA ALA A 206 -20.62 0.48 -20.71
C ALA A 206 -19.39 1.35 -20.41
N ASP A 207 -18.95 2.14 -21.39
CA ASP A 207 -17.90 3.14 -21.15
C ASP A 207 -18.41 4.34 -20.34
N ALA A 208 -17.48 5.17 -19.88
CA ALA A 208 -17.79 6.32 -19.03
C ALA A 208 -18.76 7.32 -19.67
N LEU A 209 -18.71 7.50 -21.00
CA LEU A 209 -19.60 8.44 -21.69
C LEU A 209 -20.98 7.81 -21.87
N SER A 210 -21.03 6.54 -22.28
CA SER A 210 -22.27 5.82 -22.61
C SER A 210 -23.20 5.69 -21.40
N ILE A 211 -22.64 5.53 -20.20
CA ILE A 211 -23.40 5.45 -18.94
C ILE A 211 -23.64 6.82 -18.28
N GLY A 212 -23.21 7.92 -18.90
CA GLY A 212 -23.38 9.27 -18.38
C GLY A 212 -22.48 9.63 -17.20
N LEU A 213 -21.43 8.85 -16.94
CA LEU A 213 -20.45 9.16 -15.87
C LEU A 213 -19.67 10.44 -16.20
N ILE A 214 -19.18 10.56 -17.44
CA ILE A 214 -18.56 11.78 -17.97
C ILE A 214 -19.50 12.46 -18.97
N THR A 215 -19.34 13.77 -19.14
CA THR A 215 -20.15 14.56 -20.07
C THR A 215 -19.42 14.84 -21.39
N GLY A 216 -18.12 14.59 -21.47
CA GLY A 216 -17.31 14.75 -22.68
C GLY A 216 -16.08 13.84 -22.69
N THR A 217 -15.58 13.52 -23.89
CA THR A 217 -14.42 12.63 -24.10
C THR A 217 -13.07 13.34 -24.08
N ALA A 218 -13.08 14.67 -24.22
CA ALA A 218 -11.86 15.47 -24.14
C ALA A 218 -11.29 15.41 -22.72
N LEU A 219 -10.01 15.07 -22.62
CA LEU A 219 -9.31 15.04 -21.34
C LEU A 219 -8.99 16.45 -20.89
N THR A 220 -9.24 16.73 -19.61
CA THR A 220 -8.80 17.98 -19.01
C THR A 220 -7.32 17.88 -18.67
N LYS A 221 -6.49 18.67 -19.35
CA LYS A 221 -5.09 18.87 -18.98
C LYS A 221 -5.05 19.57 -17.62
N VAL A 222 -4.41 18.97 -16.63
CA VAL A 222 -4.18 19.59 -15.33
C VAL A 222 -2.72 19.48 -14.97
N THR A 223 -2.17 20.56 -14.42
CA THR A 223 -0.89 20.53 -13.70
C THR A 223 -1.23 20.31 -12.24
N LEU A 224 -0.78 19.21 -11.66
CA LEU A 224 -1.06 18.92 -10.25
C LEU A 224 -0.15 19.76 -9.35
N PRO A 225 -0.66 20.24 -8.20
CA PRO A 225 0.16 20.83 -7.16
C PRO A 225 1.26 19.85 -6.73
N ALA A 226 2.41 20.37 -6.33
CA ALA A 226 3.55 19.53 -5.92
C ALA A 226 3.18 18.56 -4.77
N SER A 227 2.24 18.95 -3.90
CA SER A 227 1.71 18.13 -2.81
C SER A 227 0.89 16.91 -3.28
N MET A 228 0.37 16.95 -4.52
CA MET A 228 -0.57 15.95 -5.08
C MET A 228 -0.04 15.23 -6.32
N GLN A 229 1.18 15.53 -6.76
CA GLN A 229 1.89 14.75 -7.77
C GLN A 229 2.22 13.38 -7.18
N SER A 230 1.34 12.39 -7.36
CA SER A 230 1.63 11.03 -6.90
C SER A 230 2.56 10.35 -7.91
N SER A 231 3.83 10.18 -7.55
CA SER A 231 4.64 9.11 -8.14
C SER A 231 4.04 7.79 -7.66
N PRO A 232 3.58 6.88 -8.54
CA PRO A 232 3.13 5.57 -8.10
C PRO A 232 4.28 4.93 -7.33
N LYS A 233 4.08 4.61 -6.05
CA LYS A 233 5.07 3.89 -5.27
C LYS A 233 4.85 2.40 -5.46
N ILE A 234 5.87 1.69 -5.92
CA ILE A 234 5.92 0.23 -5.94
C ILE A 234 6.90 -0.24 -4.88
N LEU A 235 6.43 -1.00 -3.90
CA LEU A 235 7.28 -1.54 -2.82
C LEU A 235 8.16 -0.45 -2.17
N GLY A 236 7.58 0.69 -1.78
CA GLY A 236 8.31 1.84 -1.21
C GLY A 236 9.11 2.71 -2.19
N ALA A 237 9.06 2.42 -3.50
CA ALA A 237 9.90 3.03 -4.53
C ALA A 237 9.08 3.79 -5.58
N THR A 238 9.44 5.03 -5.93
CA THR A 238 8.73 5.82 -6.97
C THR A 238 8.94 5.24 -8.38
N LEU A 239 7.86 5.17 -9.16
CA LEU A 239 7.89 4.85 -10.59
C LEU A 239 8.13 6.11 -11.42
N ASP A 240 9.39 6.49 -11.57
CA ASP A 240 9.79 7.72 -12.25
C ASP A 240 10.71 7.49 -13.46
N THR A 241 11.17 6.26 -13.68
CA THR A 241 12.13 5.91 -14.74
C THR A 241 11.48 5.03 -15.81
N PRO A 242 10.87 5.61 -16.87
CA PRO A 242 10.32 4.84 -17.97
C PRO A 242 11.42 4.02 -18.66
N ILE A 243 11.06 2.82 -19.14
CA ILE A 243 11.93 2.04 -20.01
C ILE A 243 11.94 2.72 -21.38
N ALA A 244 13.03 3.41 -21.72
CA ALA A 244 13.16 4.17 -22.97
C ALA A 244 13.19 3.26 -24.20
N ASP A 245 14.01 2.21 -24.17
CA ASP A 245 14.05 1.17 -25.20
C ASP A 245 13.67 -0.17 -24.58
N ARG A 246 12.43 -0.58 -24.82
CA ARG A 246 11.87 -1.82 -24.27
C ARG A 246 12.55 -3.06 -24.86
N THR A 247 12.98 -3.02 -26.12
CA THR A 247 13.63 -4.15 -26.78
C THR A 247 15.02 -4.36 -26.21
N ALA A 248 15.81 -3.29 -26.08
CA ALA A 248 17.14 -3.35 -25.48
C ALA A 248 17.07 -3.81 -24.01
N PHE A 249 16.13 -3.25 -23.23
CA PHE A 249 15.91 -3.63 -21.84
C PHE A 249 15.61 -5.13 -21.68
N LEU A 250 14.65 -5.66 -22.45
CA LEU A 250 14.29 -7.08 -22.38
C LEU A 250 15.40 -8.00 -22.90
N THR A 251 16.14 -7.56 -23.92
CA THR A 251 17.30 -8.30 -24.43
C THR A 251 18.39 -8.42 -23.36
N ALA A 252 18.69 -7.33 -22.64
CA ALA A 252 19.64 -7.34 -21.55
C ALA A 252 19.22 -8.26 -20.40
N ILE A 253 17.93 -8.23 -20.01
CA ILE A 253 17.39 -9.16 -18.99
C ILE A 253 17.56 -10.61 -19.43
N ALA A 254 17.17 -10.94 -20.67
CA ALA A 254 17.26 -12.29 -21.20
C ALA A 254 18.71 -12.78 -21.25
N ALA A 255 19.65 -11.96 -21.74
CA ALA A 255 21.06 -12.30 -21.80
C ALA A 255 21.67 -12.59 -20.43
N LYS A 256 21.29 -11.81 -19.41
CA LYS A 256 21.81 -11.97 -18.04
C LYS A 256 21.14 -13.11 -17.27
N SER A 257 19.84 -13.32 -17.47
CA SER A 257 19.01 -14.08 -16.53
C SER A 257 18.42 -15.37 -17.12
N CYS A 258 18.58 -15.64 -18.41
CA CYS A 258 18.02 -16.82 -19.06
C CYS A 258 19.08 -17.76 -19.63
N VAL A 259 18.93 -19.05 -19.30
CA VAL A 259 19.76 -20.14 -19.84
C VAL A 259 19.01 -21.05 -20.82
N SER A 260 17.69 -20.93 -20.93
CA SER A 260 16.86 -21.72 -21.84
C SER A 260 16.01 -20.85 -22.75
N ASP A 261 15.62 -21.38 -23.90
CA ASP A 261 14.77 -20.64 -24.83
C ASP A 261 13.38 -20.37 -24.27
N GLY A 262 12.81 -21.29 -23.47
CA GLY A 262 11.57 -21.03 -22.75
C GLY A 262 11.66 -19.82 -21.79
N CYS A 263 12.81 -19.61 -21.16
CA CYS A 263 13.04 -18.41 -20.35
C CYS A 263 13.09 -17.15 -21.22
N LYS A 264 13.79 -17.18 -22.36
CA LYS A 264 13.84 -16.05 -23.31
C LYS A 264 12.45 -15.71 -23.84
N THR A 265 11.63 -16.72 -24.16
CA THR A 265 10.24 -16.54 -24.59
C THR A 265 9.38 -15.87 -23.51
N LEU A 266 9.56 -16.23 -22.23
CA LEU A 266 8.85 -15.54 -21.12
C LEU A 266 9.20 -14.04 -21.06
N VAL A 267 10.48 -13.69 -21.26
CA VAL A 267 10.93 -12.29 -21.29
C VAL A 267 10.37 -11.56 -22.51
N GLN A 268 10.35 -12.19 -23.69
CA GLN A 268 9.77 -11.60 -24.90
C GLN A 268 8.25 -11.38 -24.75
N ASN A 269 7.53 -12.35 -24.19
CA ASN A 269 6.09 -12.27 -23.98
C ASN A 269 5.70 -11.16 -22.98
N TYR A 270 6.58 -10.80 -22.05
CA TYR A 270 6.37 -9.64 -21.16
C TYR A 270 6.11 -8.34 -21.94
N ALA A 271 6.61 -8.20 -23.17
CA ALA A 271 6.33 -7.06 -24.03
C ALA A 271 4.83 -6.88 -24.32
N ASN A 272 4.07 -7.98 -24.34
CA ASN A 272 2.68 -8.02 -24.79
C ASN A 272 1.65 -8.09 -23.64
N LEU A 273 2.11 -8.07 -22.39
CA LEU A 273 1.25 -8.15 -21.22
C LEU A 273 0.42 -6.88 -21.04
N LYS A 274 -0.90 -7.06 -20.86
CA LYS A 274 -1.91 -6.03 -21.07
C LYS A 274 -2.09 -5.10 -19.88
N GLU A 275 -2.10 -5.62 -18.64
CA GLU A 275 -2.36 -4.82 -17.43
C GLU A 275 -1.50 -5.24 -16.24
N HIS A 276 -1.18 -4.30 -15.34
CA HIS A 276 -0.45 -4.52 -14.07
C HIS A 276 0.57 -5.66 -14.16
N SER A 277 1.62 -5.42 -14.94
CA SER A 277 2.61 -6.44 -15.27
C SER A 277 3.91 -6.16 -14.55
N ALA A 278 4.55 -7.23 -14.07
CA ALA A 278 5.85 -7.17 -13.44
C ALA A 278 6.76 -8.25 -14.01
N ILE A 279 8.05 -7.91 -14.10
CA ILE A 279 9.13 -8.84 -14.41
C ILE A 279 10.15 -8.79 -13.27
N VAL A 280 10.56 -9.97 -12.84
CA VAL A 280 11.55 -10.19 -11.79
C VAL A 280 12.66 -11.09 -12.30
N THR A 281 13.84 -10.97 -11.71
CA THR A 281 14.97 -11.88 -11.96
C THR A 281 15.42 -12.51 -10.65
N ALA A 282 15.95 -13.73 -10.70
CA ALA A 282 16.62 -14.31 -9.55
C ALA A 282 17.89 -13.50 -9.18
N VAL A 283 18.21 -13.44 -7.89
CA VAL A 283 19.33 -12.61 -7.37
C VAL A 283 20.68 -13.29 -7.63
N ASP A 284 20.80 -14.58 -7.34
CA ASP A 284 22.08 -15.33 -7.35
C ASP A 284 22.13 -16.46 -8.38
N ALA A 285 21.14 -16.55 -9.27
CA ALA A 285 21.07 -17.60 -10.28
C ALA A 285 20.30 -17.13 -11.53
N PRO A 286 20.43 -17.81 -12.68
CA PRO A 286 19.54 -17.58 -13.80
C PRO A 286 18.09 -17.95 -13.46
N GLY A 287 17.17 -17.09 -13.87
CA GLY A 287 15.74 -17.27 -13.70
C GLY A 287 15.01 -15.95 -13.81
N VAL A 288 13.82 -16.01 -14.39
CA VAL A 288 12.91 -14.87 -14.50
C VAL A 288 11.52 -15.30 -14.04
N GLY A 289 10.76 -14.35 -13.51
CA GLY A 289 9.33 -14.49 -13.26
C GLY A 289 8.59 -13.34 -13.90
N THR A 290 7.43 -13.60 -14.46
CA THR A 290 6.54 -12.58 -15.01
C THR A 290 5.12 -12.80 -14.53
N THR A 291 4.37 -11.71 -14.43
CA THR A 291 2.93 -11.75 -14.19
C THR A 291 2.29 -10.55 -14.86
N ALA A 292 0.98 -10.65 -15.09
CA ALA A 292 0.12 -9.58 -15.54
C ALA A 292 -1.25 -9.70 -14.87
N ASP A 293 -2.11 -8.75 -15.21
CA ASP A 293 -3.55 -8.75 -14.99
C ASP A 293 -3.91 -8.92 -13.51
N LYS A 294 -3.10 -8.31 -12.63
CA LYS A 294 -3.36 -8.17 -11.19
C LYS A 294 -4.12 -6.88 -10.88
N ASP A 295 -4.69 -6.76 -9.68
CA ASP A 295 -5.50 -5.58 -9.32
C ASP A 295 -4.67 -4.31 -9.15
N SER A 296 -3.35 -4.45 -8.96
CA SER A 296 -2.44 -3.32 -8.83
C SER A 296 -1.01 -3.65 -9.27
N PRO A 297 -0.18 -2.62 -9.56
CA PRO A 297 1.25 -2.82 -9.83
C PRO A 297 2.00 -3.50 -8.68
N ASN A 298 1.60 -3.23 -7.42
CA ASN A 298 2.18 -3.88 -6.24
C ASN A 298 1.86 -5.37 -6.19
N GLN A 299 0.59 -5.73 -6.40
CA GLN A 299 0.21 -7.14 -6.46
C GLN A 299 0.88 -7.86 -7.64
N ALA A 300 1.07 -7.18 -8.77
CA ALA A 300 1.87 -7.71 -9.86
C ALA A 300 3.32 -7.96 -9.43
N ALA A 301 3.98 -6.99 -8.82
CA ALA A 301 5.35 -7.17 -8.33
C ALA A 301 5.45 -8.35 -7.35
N LEU A 302 4.54 -8.44 -6.37
CA LEU A 302 4.51 -9.52 -5.39
C LEU A 302 4.21 -10.89 -6.01
N ALA A 303 3.28 -10.97 -6.96
CA ALA A 303 2.96 -12.22 -7.65
C ALA A 303 4.10 -12.69 -8.55
N ALA A 304 4.81 -11.77 -9.22
CA ALA A 304 6.00 -12.12 -9.99
C ALA A 304 7.12 -12.62 -9.09
N LEU A 305 7.35 -11.94 -7.95
CA LEU A 305 8.32 -12.37 -6.94
C LEU A 305 7.99 -13.77 -6.44
N PHE A 306 6.73 -14.02 -6.05
CA PHE A 306 6.27 -15.34 -5.62
C PHE A 306 6.51 -16.40 -6.69
N ALA A 307 6.10 -16.16 -7.94
CA ALA A 307 6.30 -17.11 -9.04
C ALA A 307 7.79 -17.42 -9.30
N CYS A 308 8.66 -16.43 -9.14
CA CYS A 308 10.11 -16.60 -9.27
C CYS A 308 10.73 -17.33 -8.06
N ASN A 309 10.26 -17.01 -6.84
CA ASN A 309 10.70 -17.66 -5.61
C ASN A 309 10.37 -19.16 -5.62
N HIS A 310 9.21 -19.54 -6.18
CA HIS A 310 8.61 -20.87 -6.09
C HIS A 310 8.37 -21.51 -7.47
N ILE A 311 9.44 -21.66 -8.26
CA ILE A 311 9.34 -22.37 -9.54
C ILE A 311 9.17 -23.87 -9.27
N LYS A 312 8.10 -24.45 -9.83
CA LYS A 312 7.80 -25.89 -9.73
C LYS A 312 9.03 -26.73 -10.12
N ASP A 313 9.30 -27.77 -9.33
CA ASP A 313 10.40 -28.73 -9.52
C ASP A 313 11.81 -28.10 -9.50
N ARG A 314 11.95 -26.89 -8.95
CA ARG A 314 13.26 -26.23 -8.75
C ARG A 314 13.43 -25.79 -7.29
N PRO A 315 14.68 -25.69 -6.80
CA PRO A 315 14.95 -25.12 -5.49
C PRO A 315 14.37 -23.70 -5.37
N VAL A 316 13.93 -23.37 -4.15
CA VAL A 316 13.56 -21.99 -3.80
C VAL A 316 14.74 -21.05 -4.04
N ARG A 317 14.45 -19.80 -4.37
CA ARG A 317 15.47 -18.77 -4.63
C ARG A 317 14.98 -17.40 -4.22
N LEU A 318 15.91 -16.46 -4.04
CA LEU A 318 15.60 -15.05 -3.89
C LEU A 318 15.47 -14.39 -5.27
N CYS A 319 14.53 -13.46 -5.40
CA CYS A 319 14.28 -12.74 -6.65
C CYS A 319 14.16 -11.24 -6.41
N THR A 320 14.37 -10.42 -7.43
CA THR A 320 14.23 -8.96 -7.35
C THR A 320 13.39 -8.46 -8.50
N VAL A 321 12.59 -7.42 -8.25
CA VAL A 321 11.82 -6.73 -9.30
C VAL A 321 12.79 -5.94 -10.16
N VAL A 322 12.66 -6.08 -11.48
CA VAL A 322 13.45 -5.31 -12.45
C VAL A 322 12.58 -4.39 -13.30
N GLY A 323 11.31 -4.74 -13.51
CA GLY A 323 10.39 -3.87 -14.25
C GLY A 323 8.94 -4.03 -13.83
N VAL A 324 8.20 -2.93 -13.84
CA VAL A 324 6.74 -2.94 -13.63
C VAL A 324 6.05 -1.92 -14.54
N ASN A 325 5.00 -2.32 -15.26
CA ASN A 325 4.20 -1.44 -16.13
C ASN A 325 5.02 -0.55 -17.08
N GLY A 326 6.13 -1.09 -17.61
CA GLY A 326 7.01 -0.35 -18.52
C GLY A 326 7.96 0.65 -17.84
N PHE A 327 8.15 0.57 -16.52
CA PHE A 327 9.20 1.28 -15.79
C PHE A 327 10.33 0.35 -15.38
N ASP A 328 11.56 0.87 -15.40
CA ASP A 328 12.74 0.19 -14.85
C ASP A 328 12.79 0.44 -13.35
N ILE A 329 12.85 -0.64 -12.57
CA ILE A 329 12.85 -0.60 -11.10
C ILE A 329 14.25 -0.79 -10.53
N GLN A 330 15.24 -1.16 -11.36
CA GLN A 330 16.60 -1.43 -10.90
C GLN A 330 17.26 -0.20 -10.25
N PRO A 331 17.12 1.04 -10.79
CA PRO A 331 17.65 2.22 -10.12
C PRO A 331 17.05 2.42 -8.72
N THR A 332 15.75 2.14 -8.57
CA THR A 332 15.06 2.30 -7.28
C THR A 332 15.46 1.22 -6.28
N VAL A 333 15.70 -0.01 -6.71
CA VAL A 333 16.28 -1.07 -5.87
C VAL A 333 17.71 -0.71 -5.45
N ALA A 334 18.52 -0.14 -6.35
CA ALA A 334 19.86 0.34 -6.01
C ALA A 334 19.82 1.49 -4.98
N ALA A 335 18.90 2.45 -5.15
CA ALA A 335 18.69 3.52 -4.19
C ALA A 335 18.19 2.99 -2.82
N ALA A 336 17.35 1.95 -2.81
CA ALA A 336 16.93 1.29 -1.58
C ALA A 336 18.14 0.67 -0.87
N ARG A 337 19.01 -0.06 -1.57
CA ARG A 337 20.26 -0.61 -0.98
C ARG A 337 21.15 0.48 -0.39
N ALA A 338 21.36 1.58 -1.13
CA ALA A 338 22.13 2.73 -0.64
C ALA A 338 21.50 3.37 0.62
N SER A 339 20.16 3.35 0.74
CA SER A 339 19.47 3.84 1.94
C SER A 339 19.74 2.96 3.16
N HIS A 340 19.85 1.64 3.00
CA HIS A 340 20.24 0.73 4.09
C HIS A 340 21.65 1.05 4.59
N GLU A 341 22.62 1.19 3.67
CA GLU A 341 24.01 1.51 4.01
C GLU A 341 24.11 2.86 4.74
N SER A 342 23.47 3.89 4.21
CA SER A 342 23.47 5.25 4.78
C SER A 342 22.83 5.27 6.17
N ALA A 343 21.69 4.58 6.34
CA ALA A 343 20.97 4.53 7.62
C ALA A 343 21.74 3.71 8.68
N LEU A 344 22.41 2.61 8.29
CA LEU A 344 23.29 1.86 9.19
C LEU A 344 24.47 2.72 9.67
N ALA A 345 25.05 3.54 8.80
CA ALA A 345 26.16 4.43 9.17
C ALA A 345 25.74 5.51 10.20
N MET A 346 24.48 5.93 10.18
CA MET A 346 23.92 6.92 11.11
C MET A 346 23.37 6.29 12.41
N LEU A 347 23.45 4.96 12.56
CA LEU A 347 22.77 4.26 13.66
C LEU A 347 23.45 4.51 15.02
N ALA A 348 22.76 5.28 15.86
CA ALA A 348 23.13 5.56 17.24
C ALA A 348 22.29 4.74 18.22
N VAL A 349 22.88 4.36 19.35
CA VAL A 349 22.16 3.69 20.44
C VAL A 349 21.22 4.71 21.08
N PRO A 350 19.89 4.48 21.11
CA PRO A 350 18.96 5.41 21.72
C PRO A 350 19.10 5.39 23.25
N ALA A 351 18.68 6.45 23.93
CA ALA A 351 18.90 6.61 25.38
C ALA A 351 17.99 5.71 26.22
N GLU A 352 16.70 5.61 25.85
CA GLU A 352 15.73 4.82 26.58
C GLU A 352 15.77 3.36 26.15
N LYS A 353 15.48 2.45 27.08
CA LYS A 353 15.44 1.01 26.75
C LYS A 353 14.30 0.67 25.79
N PHE A 354 13.16 1.34 25.94
CA PHE A 354 11.92 1.04 25.24
C PHE A 354 11.29 2.28 24.61
N TYR A 355 10.70 2.12 23.43
CA TYR A 355 9.96 3.16 22.72
C TYR A 355 8.58 2.66 22.26
N GLY A 356 7.65 3.57 21.96
CA GLY A 356 6.34 3.20 21.43
C GLY A 356 5.49 2.30 22.35
N ASN A 357 5.73 2.35 23.67
CA ASN A 357 5.07 1.49 24.66
C ASN A 357 5.23 -0.02 24.38
N GLU A 358 6.35 -0.43 23.77
CA GLU A 358 6.65 -1.82 23.41
C GLU A 358 6.86 -2.76 24.61
N GLN A 359 7.07 -2.21 25.81
CA GLN A 359 7.14 -2.94 27.07
C GLN A 359 5.76 -3.22 27.69
N PHE A 360 4.70 -2.55 27.20
CA PHE A 360 3.35 -2.63 27.76
C PHE A 360 2.37 -3.30 26.78
N GLY A 361 1.46 -4.15 27.29
CA GLY A 361 0.47 -4.90 26.50
C GLY A 361 -0.42 -5.80 27.35
N GLY A 362 -1.67 -6.01 26.91
CA GLY A 362 -2.80 -6.43 27.75
C GLY A 362 -3.53 -7.74 27.40
N GLY A 363 -2.95 -8.64 26.61
CA GLY A 363 -3.56 -9.95 26.31
C GLY A 363 -2.54 -11.06 26.45
N PHE A 364 -2.63 -11.87 27.50
CA PHE A 364 -1.74 -13.00 27.84
C PHE A 364 -0.33 -12.63 28.34
N SER A 365 0.08 -13.22 29.47
CA SER A 365 1.41 -13.03 30.05
C SER A 365 2.52 -13.74 29.27
N SER A 366 2.17 -14.80 28.51
CA SER A 366 3.07 -15.52 27.61
C SER A 366 2.31 -16.23 26.48
N ALA A 367 2.82 -16.23 25.25
CA ALA A 367 2.34 -17.10 24.17
C ALA A 367 3.21 -18.35 23.99
N THR A 368 2.59 -19.45 23.56
CA THR A 368 3.24 -20.76 23.33
C THR A 368 3.13 -21.26 21.88
N GLY A 369 2.46 -20.52 21.00
CA GLY A 369 2.26 -20.94 19.61
C GLY A 369 1.72 -19.84 18.70
N LEU A 370 1.41 -20.24 17.47
CA LEU A 370 0.93 -19.35 16.40
C LEU A 370 -0.45 -18.78 16.73
N ARG A 371 -0.67 -17.51 16.38
CA ARG A 371 -1.99 -16.90 16.34
C ARG A 371 -2.55 -16.94 14.92
N THR A 372 -3.71 -17.53 14.74
CA THR A 372 -4.33 -17.78 13.42
C THR A 372 -5.42 -16.76 13.05
N GLU A 373 -5.83 -15.90 13.98
CA GLU A 373 -6.89 -14.91 13.78
C GLU A 373 -6.52 -13.57 14.43
N ARG A 374 -7.06 -12.46 13.90
CA ARG A 374 -6.87 -11.09 14.43
C ARG A 374 -5.39 -10.77 14.69
N TYR A 375 -4.61 -10.70 13.61
CA TYR A 375 -3.16 -10.43 13.71
C TYR A 375 -2.82 -9.07 14.32
N SER A 376 -3.72 -8.10 14.20
CA SER A 376 -3.60 -6.76 14.80
C SER A 376 -4.41 -6.70 16.10
N ASP A 377 -3.80 -7.14 17.20
CA ASP A 377 -4.40 -7.20 18.53
C ASP A 377 -3.29 -7.25 19.60
N ALA A 378 -3.64 -7.03 20.87
CA ALA A 378 -2.69 -7.06 21.97
C ALA A 378 -1.81 -8.32 21.92
N THR A 379 -0.51 -8.11 21.79
CA THR A 379 0.50 -9.17 21.81
C THR A 379 1.01 -9.42 23.23
N PRO A 380 1.50 -10.62 23.55
CA PRO A 380 2.00 -10.93 24.88
C PRO A 380 3.30 -10.17 25.19
N SER A 381 3.61 -10.05 26.48
CA SER A 381 4.89 -9.49 26.95
C SER A 381 6.03 -10.51 27.01
N LYS A 382 5.71 -11.81 26.89
CA LYS A 382 6.66 -12.92 26.82
C LYS A 382 6.23 -13.93 25.76
N ALA A 383 7.18 -14.74 25.29
CA ALA A 383 6.90 -15.83 24.38
C ALA A 383 7.81 -17.01 24.72
N GLU A 384 7.27 -18.22 24.68
CA GLU A 384 8.03 -19.41 25.05
C GLU A 384 9.23 -19.59 24.11
N GLY A 385 10.42 -19.53 24.70
CA GLY A 385 11.75 -19.56 24.07
C GLY A 385 11.94 -18.74 22.80
N ILE A 386 11.23 -17.60 22.74
CA ILE A 386 11.54 -16.50 21.85
C ILE A 386 11.90 -15.32 22.75
N GLN A 387 13.05 -14.71 22.52
CA GLN A 387 13.43 -13.51 23.25
C GLN A 387 12.61 -12.31 22.77
N VAL A 388 11.90 -11.64 23.66
CA VAL A 388 11.32 -10.32 23.35
C VAL A 388 12.45 -9.30 23.50
N ILE A 389 12.79 -8.59 22.42
CA ILE A 389 13.85 -7.58 22.40
C ILE A 389 13.25 -6.17 22.30
N GLY A 390 13.78 -5.22 23.08
CA GLY A 390 13.40 -3.81 23.03
C GLY A 390 14.26 -3.00 22.05
N THR A 391 13.87 -1.76 21.78
CA THR A 391 14.50 -0.90 20.76
C THR A 391 15.99 -0.72 21.01
N GLN A 392 16.39 -0.35 22.23
CA GLN A 392 17.80 -0.11 22.56
C GLN A 392 18.63 -1.40 22.47
N ASP A 393 18.10 -2.49 23.02
CA ASP A 393 18.76 -3.80 22.99
C ASP A 393 18.94 -4.29 21.55
N LEU A 394 17.97 -4.04 20.66
CA LEU A 394 18.09 -4.34 19.24
C LEU A 394 19.21 -3.53 18.58
N VAL A 395 19.29 -2.22 18.83
CA VAL A 395 20.38 -1.39 18.29
C VAL A 395 21.75 -1.85 18.81
N ASN A 396 21.85 -2.19 20.10
CA ASN A 396 23.07 -2.76 20.67
C ASN A 396 23.43 -4.09 20.00
N ALA A 397 22.46 -4.98 19.79
CA ALA A 397 22.67 -6.25 19.09
C ALA A 397 23.14 -6.04 17.65
N MET A 398 22.53 -5.10 16.90
CA MET A 398 22.93 -4.73 15.54
C MET A 398 24.37 -4.22 15.45
N LYS A 399 24.89 -3.61 16.51
CA LYS A 399 26.26 -3.08 16.58
C LYS A 399 27.28 -4.08 17.14
N SER A 400 26.83 -5.28 17.54
CA SER A 400 27.70 -6.32 18.10
C SER A 400 28.46 -7.08 17.00
N THR A 401 29.50 -7.82 17.39
CA THR A 401 30.27 -8.71 16.50
C THR A 401 29.43 -9.89 15.97
N GLN A 402 28.33 -10.21 16.64
CA GLN A 402 27.35 -11.23 16.22
C GLN A 402 26.00 -10.57 15.88
N ALA A 403 26.05 -9.52 15.05
CA ALA A 403 24.85 -8.80 14.64
C ALA A 403 23.78 -9.76 14.09
N PRO A 404 22.52 -9.67 14.59
CA PRO A 404 21.47 -10.59 14.20
C PRO A 404 21.10 -10.42 12.73
N VAL A 405 20.59 -11.50 12.12
CA VAL A 405 19.84 -11.38 10.88
C VAL A 405 18.48 -10.77 11.20
N LEU A 406 18.12 -9.69 10.52
CA LEU A 406 16.84 -9.02 10.72
C LEU A 406 15.86 -9.42 9.62
N ILE A 407 14.70 -9.97 10.00
CA ILE A 407 13.64 -10.38 9.08
C ILE A 407 12.40 -9.50 9.29
N ASP A 408 12.09 -8.67 8.31
CA ASP A 408 10.88 -7.85 8.29
C ASP A 408 9.72 -8.62 7.67
N VAL A 409 8.60 -8.71 8.40
CA VAL A 409 7.36 -9.36 7.93
C VAL A 409 6.18 -8.39 7.89
N SER A 410 6.43 -7.09 8.07
CA SER A 410 5.41 -6.04 8.21
C SER A 410 4.75 -5.69 6.88
N GLY A 411 5.53 -5.71 5.79
CA GLY A 411 5.10 -5.27 4.46
C GLY A 411 4.94 -3.75 4.32
N LEU A 412 5.55 -2.96 5.20
CA LEU A 412 5.56 -1.50 5.13
C LEU A 412 6.71 -0.98 4.25
N ASP A 413 6.53 0.23 3.70
CA ASP A 413 7.49 0.85 2.76
C ASP A 413 8.82 1.26 3.42
N ASP A 414 8.78 1.64 4.70
CA ASP A 414 9.97 1.94 5.50
C ASP A 414 10.27 0.79 6.45
N VAL A 415 11.54 0.40 6.52
CA VAL A 415 12.01 -0.74 7.30
C VAL A 415 13.22 -0.38 8.16
N ILE A 416 13.58 -1.28 9.06
CA ILE A 416 14.81 -1.17 9.87
C ILE A 416 16.01 -1.37 8.94
N PRO A 417 17.03 -0.49 9.00
CA PRO A 417 18.20 -0.63 8.15
C PRO A 417 18.91 -1.97 8.38
N GLY A 418 19.28 -2.61 7.28
CA GLY A 418 19.86 -3.97 7.26
C GLY A 418 18.86 -5.13 7.28
N SER A 419 17.54 -4.90 7.37
CA SER A 419 16.55 -5.98 7.35
C SER A 419 16.28 -6.55 5.96
N SER A 420 16.07 -7.87 5.88
CA SER A 420 15.55 -8.56 4.71
C SER A 420 14.06 -8.79 4.85
N ALA A 421 13.27 -8.46 3.83
CA ALA A 421 11.83 -8.71 3.87
C ALA A 421 11.49 -10.17 3.51
N LEU A 422 10.66 -10.80 4.33
CA LEU A 422 10.02 -12.08 4.06
C LEU A 422 8.50 -11.92 4.21
N LEU A 423 7.87 -11.49 3.12
CA LEU A 423 6.44 -11.14 3.16
C LEU A 423 5.58 -12.38 3.39
N PHE A 424 4.52 -12.18 4.17
CA PHE A 424 3.56 -13.21 4.59
C PHE A 424 4.10 -14.29 5.55
N ALA A 425 5.36 -14.20 6.03
CA ALA A 425 5.88 -15.19 6.99
C ALA A 425 5.20 -15.22 8.36
N GLY A 426 4.48 -14.16 8.72
CA GLY A 426 3.70 -14.10 9.95
C GLY A 426 2.25 -14.58 9.82
N VAL A 427 1.79 -14.95 8.62
CA VAL A 427 0.44 -15.50 8.41
C VAL A 427 0.38 -16.93 8.96
N ALA A 428 -0.74 -17.30 9.58
CA ALA A 428 -1.00 -18.65 10.06
C ALA A 428 -2.46 -19.05 9.84
N TYR A 429 -2.70 -20.32 9.51
CA TYR A 429 -4.06 -20.83 9.28
C TYR A 429 -4.46 -21.81 10.39
N ALA A 430 -5.74 -21.79 10.78
CA ALA A 430 -6.29 -22.80 11.68
C ALA A 430 -6.33 -24.19 11.02
N ASP A 431 -6.48 -24.23 9.70
CA ASP A 431 -6.28 -25.44 8.89
C ASP A 431 -4.80 -25.82 8.90
N THR A 432 -4.49 -26.94 9.56
CA THR A 432 -3.13 -27.42 9.78
C THR A 432 -2.42 -27.87 8.50
N ALA A 433 -3.16 -28.40 7.52
CA ALA A 433 -2.57 -28.83 6.25
C ALA A 433 -2.21 -27.61 5.39
N LYS A 434 -3.10 -26.62 5.33
CA LYS A 434 -2.83 -25.34 4.67
C LYS A 434 -1.67 -24.61 5.34
N ASP A 435 -1.62 -24.60 6.67
CA ASP A 435 -0.54 -23.97 7.42
C ASP A 435 0.80 -24.67 7.22
N ALA A 436 0.82 -26.02 7.22
CA ALA A 436 2.04 -26.79 6.99
C ALA A 436 2.65 -26.50 5.61
N ALA A 437 1.84 -26.38 4.57
CA ALA A 437 2.30 -26.01 3.23
C ALA A 437 2.89 -24.58 3.21
N LEU A 438 2.25 -23.63 3.90
CA LEU A 438 2.77 -22.28 4.06
C LEU A 438 4.10 -22.29 4.85
N GLU A 439 4.18 -23.03 5.95
CA GLU A 439 5.37 -23.16 6.79
C GLU A 439 6.57 -23.65 5.99
N GLN A 440 6.39 -24.69 5.17
CA GLN A 440 7.46 -25.22 4.33
C GLN A 440 8.03 -24.16 3.39
N ARG A 441 7.18 -23.34 2.76
CA ARG A 441 7.61 -22.22 1.90
C ARG A 441 8.35 -21.15 2.69
N ILE A 442 7.82 -20.77 3.85
CA ILE A 442 8.45 -19.78 4.75
C ILE A 442 9.84 -20.25 5.17
N VAL A 443 9.97 -21.47 5.69
CA VAL A 443 11.23 -22.01 6.19
C VAL A 443 12.26 -22.15 5.07
N SER A 444 11.82 -22.54 3.87
CA SER A 444 12.71 -22.67 2.71
C SER A 444 13.30 -21.31 2.30
N LEU A 445 12.48 -20.25 2.26
CA LEU A 445 12.97 -18.89 2.00
C LEU A 445 13.80 -18.33 3.14
N LEU A 446 13.41 -18.60 4.40
CA LEU A 446 14.16 -18.17 5.58
C LEU A 446 15.58 -18.73 5.58
N LYS A 447 15.78 -19.99 5.17
CA LYS A 447 17.12 -20.60 5.04
C LYS A 447 18.00 -19.91 4.00
N LEU A 448 17.43 -19.21 3.01
CA LEU A 448 18.21 -18.39 2.08
C LEU A 448 18.58 -17.03 2.69
N LEU A 449 17.67 -16.44 3.45
CA LEU A 449 17.88 -15.13 4.09
C LEU A 449 18.78 -15.22 5.34
N ALA A 450 18.73 -16.34 6.04
CA ALA A 450 19.45 -16.62 7.29
C ALA A 450 20.01 -18.06 7.26
N PRO A 451 21.06 -18.35 6.46
CA PRO A 451 21.54 -19.71 6.25
C PRO A 451 22.19 -20.36 7.48
N ASP A 452 22.74 -19.56 8.40
CA ASP A 452 23.34 -20.05 9.64
C ASP A 452 22.29 -20.05 10.79
N PRO A 453 21.83 -21.23 11.25
CA PRO A 453 20.85 -21.33 12.34
C PRO A 453 21.41 -20.97 13.72
N GLN A 454 22.74 -20.85 13.86
CA GLN A 454 23.39 -20.44 15.11
C GLN A 454 23.48 -18.93 15.25
N ARG A 455 23.46 -18.19 14.14
CA ARG A 455 23.46 -16.72 14.15
C ARG A 455 22.14 -16.21 14.75
N PRO A 456 22.18 -15.21 15.67
CA PRO A 456 20.96 -14.59 16.18
C PRO A 456 20.06 -14.09 15.06
N ILE A 457 18.74 -14.24 15.22
CA ILE A 457 17.74 -13.77 14.25
C ILE A 457 16.63 -13.01 14.96
N VAL A 458 16.24 -11.87 14.42
CA VAL A 458 15.17 -11.03 14.96
C VAL A 458 14.07 -10.84 13.92
N PHE A 459 12.83 -11.13 14.32
CA PHE A 459 11.64 -10.90 13.51
C PHE A 459 10.96 -9.58 13.87
N ILE A 460 10.54 -8.82 12.85
CA ILE A 460 10.04 -7.46 12.97
C ILE A 460 8.63 -7.37 12.36
N GLY A 461 7.67 -6.91 13.16
CA GLY A 461 6.32 -6.56 12.73
C GLY A 461 6.13 -5.05 12.55
N SER A 462 4.89 -4.63 12.30
CA SER A 462 4.57 -3.21 12.12
C SER A 462 4.58 -2.42 13.45
N ASN A 463 4.03 -2.97 14.52
CA ASN A 463 3.93 -2.34 15.83
C ASN A 463 3.73 -3.39 16.94
N ARG A 464 3.57 -2.92 18.19
CA ARG A 464 3.34 -3.77 19.37
C ARG A 464 2.09 -4.62 19.36
N ASP A 465 1.10 -4.30 18.54
CA ASP A 465 -0.15 -5.05 18.42
C ASP A 465 -0.10 -6.00 17.20
N ASP A 466 1.07 -6.21 16.60
CA ASP A 466 1.24 -7.06 15.42
C ASP A 466 1.82 -8.44 15.76
N TRP A 467 0.97 -9.47 15.70
CA TRP A 467 1.35 -10.85 15.96
C TRP A 467 2.21 -11.49 14.87
N ARG A 468 2.30 -10.89 13.67
CA ARG A 468 2.97 -11.52 12.52
C ARG A 468 4.46 -11.73 12.77
N GLY A 469 5.13 -10.79 13.43
CA GLY A 469 6.55 -10.94 13.82
C GLY A 469 6.76 -12.12 14.77
N LEU A 470 5.86 -12.28 15.75
CA LEU A 470 5.91 -13.38 16.72
C LEU A 470 5.60 -14.74 16.07
N ASN A 471 4.61 -14.82 15.18
CA ASN A 471 4.32 -16.02 14.42
C ASN A 471 5.53 -16.49 13.60
N ALA A 472 6.19 -15.57 12.90
CA ALA A 472 7.38 -15.88 12.12
C ALA A 472 8.54 -16.39 13.01
N ALA A 473 8.70 -15.79 14.21
CA ALA A 473 9.67 -16.25 15.21
C ALA A 473 9.38 -17.68 15.70
N PHE A 474 8.12 -18.04 15.96
CA PHE A 474 7.76 -19.43 16.31
C PHE A 474 8.12 -20.42 15.19
N ARG A 475 7.88 -20.06 13.93
CA ARG A 475 8.26 -20.91 12.78
C ARG A 475 9.77 -21.09 12.68
N ALA A 476 10.56 -20.04 12.89
CA ALA A 476 12.02 -20.13 12.90
C ALA A 476 12.52 -21.02 14.04
N ARG A 477 11.96 -20.88 15.24
CA ARG A 477 12.31 -21.74 16.37
C ARG A 477 12.02 -23.22 16.08
N LYS A 478 10.83 -23.52 15.54
CA LYS A 478 10.46 -24.86 15.10
C LYS A 478 11.38 -25.40 14.00
N ALA A 479 11.89 -24.53 13.14
CA ALA A 479 12.85 -24.88 12.10
C ALA A 479 14.30 -25.08 12.59
N GLY A 480 14.57 -24.90 13.89
CA GLY A 480 15.86 -25.19 14.51
C GLY A 480 16.82 -24.02 14.66
N TYR A 481 16.36 -22.78 14.46
CA TYR A 481 17.17 -21.60 14.79
C TYR A 481 17.37 -21.50 16.31
N ALA A 482 18.62 -21.39 16.75
CA ALA A 482 18.98 -21.49 18.16
C ALA A 482 18.67 -20.22 18.96
N GLN A 483 18.88 -19.05 18.34
CA GLN A 483 18.80 -17.74 18.99
C GLN A 483 17.75 -16.88 18.28
N VAL A 484 16.48 -17.06 18.64
CA VAL A 484 15.35 -16.36 18.01
C VAL A 484 14.82 -15.26 18.92
N ALA A 485 14.76 -14.05 18.40
CA ALA A 485 14.14 -12.90 19.04
C ALA A 485 12.99 -12.32 18.20
N TRP A 486 12.10 -11.60 18.86
CA TRP A 486 11.02 -10.84 18.26
C TRP A 486 11.06 -9.40 18.79
N TYR A 487 11.19 -8.45 17.87
CA TYR A 487 11.16 -7.03 18.18
C TYR A 487 9.70 -6.57 18.27
N ARG A 488 9.16 -6.63 19.50
CA ARG A 488 7.74 -6.41 19.77
C ARG A 488 7.25 -5.05 19.29
N GLY A 489 8.00 -3.98 19.54
CA GLY A 489 7.60 -2.62 19.17
C GLY A 489 7.48 -2.39 17.67
N GLY A 490 8.08 -3.25 16.85
CA GLY A 490 8.07 -3.15 15.39
C GLY A 490 8.67 -1.85 14.87
N ILE A 491 8.47 -1.57 13.58
CA ILE A 491 8.96 -0.32 12.98
C ILE A 491 8.34 0.93 13.65
N ALA A 492 7.15 0.83 14.25
CA ALA A 492 6.53 1.95 14.98
C ALA A 492 7.37 2.42 16.18
N ALA A 493 7.88 1.50 17.01
CA ALA A 493 8.76 1.86 18.12
C ALA A 493 10.10 2.40 17.63
N TRP A 494 10.64 1.84 16.53
CA TRP A 494 11.87 2.32 15.90
C TRP A 494 11.73 3.78 15.42
N LYS A 495 10.62 4.11 14.77
CA LYS A 495 10.27 5.48 14.36
C LYS A 495 10.09 6.40 15.57
N SER A 496 9.43 5.92 16.64
CA SER A 496 9.26 6.67 17.88
C SER A 496 10.60 6.99 18.58
N ALA A 497 11.63 6.19 18.35
CA ALA A 497 12.99 6.43 18.83
C ALA A 497 13.79 7.40 17.95
N ALA A 498 13.17 7.96 16.90
CA ALA A 498 13.82 8.82 15.91
C ALA A 498 15.05 8.17 15.25
N LEU A 499 15.05 6.83 15.12
CA LEU A 499 16.13 6.08 14.50
C LEU A 499 16.04 6.13 12.97
N PRO A 500 17.19 6.05 12.28
CA PRO A 500 17.23 6.12 10.82
C PRO A 500 16.48 4.92 10.21
N GLN A 501 15.74 5.17 9.14
CA GLN A 501 14.96 4.16 8.41
C GLN A 501 15.59 3.91 7.04
N ALA A 502 15.30 2.75 6.47
CA ALA A 502 15.65 2.42 5.10
C ALA A 502 14.41 2.06 4.29
N ARG A 503 14.57 1.98 2.95
CA ARG A 503 13.47 1.64 2.04
C ARG A 503 13.36 0.13 1.88
N LEU A 504 12.13 -0.38 1.85
CA LEU A 504 11.83 -1.80 1.65
C LEU A 504 12.52 -2.38 0.42
N ILE A 505 13.16 -3.55 0.60
CA ILE A 505 13.61 -4.42 -0.49
C ILE A 505 12.93 -5.77 -0.31
N VAL A 506 12.13 -6.18 -1.30
CA VAL A 506 11.43 -7.46 -1.26
C VAL A 506 12.14 -8.47 -2.13
N ASN A 507 12.68 -9.52 -1.50
CA ASN A 507 13.28 -10.64 -2.23
C ASN A 507 12.60 -11.99 -2.02
N ALA A 508 11.73 -12.08 -1.01
CA ALA A 508 11.07 -13.32 -0.62
C ALA A 508 9.60 -13.10 -0.27
N VAL A 509 8.72 -13.85 -0.93
CA VAL A 509 7.26 -13.82 -0.75
C VAL A 509 6.76 -15.24 -0.54
N ALA A 510 6.06 -15.51 0.56
CA ALA A 510 5.64 -16.86 0.95
C ALA A 510 4.15 -17.21 0.66
N ASN A 511 3.36 -16.24 0.19
CA ASN A 511 1.88 -16.27 0.14
C ASN A 511 1.26 -17.55 -0.43
#